data_AF-A0A6M3KQE8-F1
#
_entry.id   AF-A0A6M3KQE8-F1
#
_cell.length_a   1.000
_cell.length_b   1.000
_cell.length_c   1.000
_cell.angle_alpha   90.00
_cell.angle_beta   90.00
_cell.angle_gamma   90.00
#
_symmetry.space_group_name_H-M   'P 1'
#
loop_
_entity.id
_entity.type
_entity.pdbx_description
1 polymer ?
#
loop_
_entity_poly.entity_id
_entity_poly.type
_entity_poly.pdbx_seq_one_letter_code
_entity_poly.pdbx_strand_id
1 'polypeptide(L)'
;MLLKFKLSMPNNNSWNGKWSGDGKEYNIMRNFTSKKEAQRMLDKGYYHYNFGDGWSAGIDVTKLDAKQARQARKASKGFCGYEWMVDSIWLNDEIKVRG
;
A
#
# COMPACT_ATOMS: atom_id res chain seq x y z
N MET A 1 1.85 -15.14 -7.46
CA MET A 1 1.88 -14.92 -6.00
C MET A 1 1.01 -13.72 -5.70
N LEU A 2 0.06 -13.87 -4.79
CA LEU A 2 -0.90 -12.81 -4.48
C LEU A 2 -0.40 -11.98 -3.29
N LEU A 3 -0.17 -10.70 -3.54
CA LEU A 3 0.22 -9.73 -2.52
C LEU A 3 -0.94 -8.77 -2.25
N LYS A 4 -1.12 -8.42 -0.98
CA LYS A 4 -1.95 -7.31 -0.52
C LYS A 4 -1.04 -6.13 -0.21
N PHE A 5 -1.38 -4.99 -0.77
CA PHE A 5 -0.83 -3.69 -0.43
C PHE A 5 -1.88 -2.97 0.41
N LYS A 6 -1.53 -2.56 1.62
CA LYS A 6 -2.40 -1.79 2.51
C LYS A 6 -1.86 -0.37 2.65
N LEU A 7 -2.72 0.60 2.36
CA LEU A 7 -2.40 2.02 2.54
C LEU A 7 -2.62 2.43 4.00
N SER A 8 -1.65 3.18 4.53
CA SER A 8 -1.68 3.88 5.81
C SER A 8 -1.20 5.33 5.64
N MET A 9 -1.56 6.21 6.58
CA MET A 9 -1.11 7.61 6.61
C MET A 9 -0.54 7.92 8.01
N PRO A 10 0.71 7.51 8.28
CA PRO A 10 1.29 7.61 9.62
C PRO A 10 1.61 9.05 10.05
N ASN A 11 1.90 9.96 9.10
CA ASN A 11 1.98 11.40 9.37
C ASN A 11 0.85 12.11 8.63
N ASN A 12 -0.08 12.72 9.37
CA ASN A 12 -1.02 13.66 8.80
C ASN A 12 -0.85 15.02 9.47
N ASN A 13 -0.91 16.07 8.65
CA ASN A 13 -0.89 17.45 9.12
C ASN A 13 -2.32 17.97 9.39
N SER A 14 -3.21 17.08 9.86
CA SER A 14 -4.57 17.48 10.17
C SER A 14 -4.65 18.04 11.60
N TRP A 15 -5.53 19.01 11.80
CA TRP A 15 -5.72 19.67 13.10
C TRP A 15 -6.17 18.72 14.21
N ASN A 16 -6.72 17.54 13.87
CA ASN A 16 -7.15 16.51 14.83
C ASN A 16 -6.23 15.28 14.86
N GLY A 17 -5.09 15.33 14.15
CA GLY A 17 -4.13 14.23 14.05
C GLY A 17 -4.68 12.98 13.35
N LYS A 18 -5.80 13.09 12.63
CA LYS A 18 -6.42 11.99 11.87
C LYS A 18 -6.68 12.39 10.42
N TRP A 19 -6.53 11.42 9.53
CA TRP A 19 -7.03 11.54 8.15
C TRP A 19 -8.45 10.95 8.06
N SER A 20 -9.25 11.36 7.08
CA SER A 20 -10.65 10.93 6.93
C SER A 20 -10.86 9.42 6.74
N GLY A 21 -9.77 8.69 6.46
CA GLY A 21 -9.74 7.25 6.33
C GLY A 21 -9.28 6.48 7.58
N ASP A 22 -8.94 7.18 8.67
CA ASP A 22 -8.38 6.51 9.84
C ASP A 22 -9.31 5.42 10.40
N GLY A 23 -8.74 4.27 10.76
CA GLY A 23 -9.46 3.07 11.18
C GLY A 23 -10.13 2.23 10.07
N LYS A 24 -10.04 2.62 8.79
CA LYS A 24 -10.53 1.82 7.66
C LYS A 24 -9.40 1.04 7.00
N GLU A 25 -9.74 -0.08 6.36
CA GLU A 25 -8.78 -0.81 5.53
C GLU A 25 -8.81 -0.33 4.09
N TYR A 26 -7.65 0.01 3.57
CA TYR A 26 -7.46 0.40 2.17
C TYR A 26 -6.50 -0.58 1.53
N ASN A 27 -7.06 -1.59 0.89
CA ASN A 27 -6.32 -2.71 0.34
C ASN A 27 -6.46 -2.77 -1.18
N ILE A 28 -5.35 -2.99 -1.87
CA ILE A 28 -5.32 -3.46 -3.25
C ILE A 28 -4.53 -4.75 -3.34
N MET A 29 -4.97 -5.67 -4.19
CA MET A 29 -4.28 -6.95 -4.40
C MET A 29 -3.76 -7.04 -5.81
N ARG A 30 -2.50 -7.44 -5.95
CA ARG A 30 -1.89 -7.72 -7.25
C ARG A 30 -1.37 -9.15 -7.24
N ASN A 31 -1.59 -9.84 -8.36
CA ASN A 31 -1.00 -11.15 -8.59
C ASN A 31 0.26 -10.98 -9.43
N PHE A 32 1.37 -11.51 -8.94
CA PHE A 32 2.66 -11.45 -9.61
C PHE A 32 3.06 -12.82 -10.15
N THR A 33 3.40 -12.88 -11.43
CA THR A 33 3.90 -14.13 -12.03
C THR A 33 5.34 -14.39 -11.60
N SER A 34 6.17 -13.33 -11.49
CA SER A 34 7.55 -13.42 -11.03
C SER A 34 7.62 -13.59 -9.50
N LYS A 35 8.09 -14.76 -9.04
CA LYS A 35 8.34 -15.01 -7.60
C LYS A 35 9.42 -14.09 -7.05
N LYS A 36 10.46 -13.80 -7.83
CA LYS A 36 11.59 -12.95 -7.41
C LYS A 36 11.14 -11.51 -7.12
N GLU A 37 10.35 -10.93 -8.02
CA GLU A 37 9.81 -9.57 -7.82
C GLU A 37 8.88 -9.51 -6.62
N ALA A 38 7.96 -10.47 -6.51
CA ALA A 38 7.03 -10.53 -5.38
C ALA A 38 7.76 -10.69 -4.04
N GLN A 39 8.80 -11.53 -4.00
CA GLN A 39 9.58 -11.77 -2.80
C GLN A 39 10.37 -10.52 -2.40
N ARG A 40 10.98 -9.79 -3.35
CA ARG A 40 11.65 -8.50 -3.07
C ARG A 40 10.74 -7.54 -2.31
N MET A 41 9.49 -7.40 -2.77
CA MET A 41 8.52 -6.50 -2.14
C MET A 41 8.09 -6.98 -0.74
N LEU A 42 8.00 -8.31 -0.55
CA LEU A 42 7.71 -8.91 0.74
C LEU A 42 8.86 -8.77 1.74
N ASP A 43 10.10 -8.92 1.28
CA ASP A 43 11.30 -8.85 2.12
C ASP A 43 11.45 -7.44 2.71
N LYS A 44 11.11 -6.41 1.93
CA LYS A 44 11.04 -5.03 2.42
C LYS A 44 9.83 -4.79 3.32
N GLY A 45 8.68 -5.35 2.95
CA GLY A 45 7.46 -5.43 3.77
C GLY A 45 6.71 -4.10 3.98
N TYR A 46 7.41 -2.97 4.00
CA TYR A 46 6.83 -1.64 4.19
C TYR A 46 7.55 -0.60 3.34
N TYR A 47 6.78 0.27 2.72
CA TYR A 47 7.26 1.39 1.91
C TYR A 47 6.67 2.69 2.46
N HIS A 48 7.53 3.69 2.65
CA HIS A 48 7.13 5.01 3.16
C HIS A 48 7.38 6.08 2.09
N TYR A 49 6.47 7.04 1.99
CA TYR A 49 6.60 8.20 1.12
C TYR A 49 6.21 9.47 1.87
N ASN A 50 7.11 10.46 1.87
CA ASN A 50 6.84 11.78 2.43
C ASN A 50 6.46 12.74 1.29
N PHE A 51 5.31 13.39 1.41
CA PHE A 51 4.84 14.37 0.42
C PHE A 51 5.54 15.73 0.53
N GLY A 52 6.23 15.99 1.65
CA GLY A 52 6.98 17.23 1.90
C GLY A 52 6.14 18.38 2.46
N ASP A 53 4.84 18.21 2.61
CA ASP A 53 3.86 19.17 3.13
C ASP A 53 3.36 18.82 4.55
N GLY A 54 4.08 17.90 5.22
CA GLY A 54 3.71 17.33 6.51
C GLY A 54 2.82 16.09 6.42
N TRP A 55 2.40 15.68 5.22
CA TRP A 55 1.75 14.40 5.00
C TRP A 55 2.75 13.30 4.63
N SER A 56 2.45 12.07 5.04
CA SER A 56 3.12 10.88 4.53
C SER A 56 2.16 9.72 4.30
N ALA A 57 2.54 8.85 3.38
CA ALA A 57 1.84 7.60 3.10
C ALA A 57 2.76 6.41 3.40
N GLY A 58 2.14 5.32 3.86
CA GLY A 58 2.76 4.03 4.07
C GLY A 58 2.04 2.95 3.27
N ILE A 59 2.80 2.04 2.66
CA ILE A 59 2.27 0.86 2.00
C ILE A 59 2.85 -0.39 2.66
N ASP A 60 2.01 -1.14 3.37
CA ASP A 60 2.34 -2.45 3.92
C ASP A 60 2.10 -3.54 2.87
N VAL A 61 3.07 -4.44 2.69
CA VAL A 61 3.02 -5.54 1.73
C VAL A 61 2.94 -6.86 2.48
N THR A 62 1.87 -7.62 2.24
CA THR A 62 1.69 -8.95 2.86
C THR A 62 1.27 -9.98 1.82
N LYS A 63 1.81 -11.19 1.92
CA LYS A 63 1.39 -12.32 1.09
C LYS A 63 0.05 -12.83 1.60
N LEU A 64 -0.90 -13.04 0.70
CA LEU A 64 -2.19 -13.65 1.04
C LEU A 64 -2.43 -14.93 0.25
N ASP A 65 -3.17 -15.85 0.86
CA ASP A 65 -3.86 -16.90 0.13
C ASP A 65 -5.19 -16.39 -0.50
N ALA A 66 -5.87 -17.25 -1.27
CA ALA A 66 -7.11 -16.89 -1.94
C ALA A 66 -8.26 -16.56 -0.96
N LYS A 67 -8.32 -17.21 0.21
CA LYS A 67 -9.37 -17.02 1.21
C LYS A 67 -9.17 -15.69 1.94
N GLN A 68 -7.96 -15.41 2.39
CA GLN A 68 -7.57 -14.15 3.01
C GLN A 68 -7.77 -12.98 2.05
N ALA A 69 -7.43 -13.14 0.78
CA ALA A 69 -7.64 -12.09 -0.22
C ALA A 69 -9.13 -11.79 -0.43
N ARG A 70 -10.00 -12.80 -0.43
CA ARG A 70 -11.45 -12.58 -0.51
C ARG A 70 -11.96 -11.78 0.70
N GLN A 71 -11.49 -12.11 1.91
CA GLN A 71 -11.86 -11.39 3.12
C GLN A 71 -11.35 -9.94 3.10
N ALA A 72 -10.07 -9.74 2.77
CA ALA A 72 -9.47 -8.41 2.69
C ALA A 72 -10.12 -7.52 1.61
N ARG A 73 -10.60 -8.10 0.49
CA ARG A 73 -11.37 -7.36 -0.52
C ARG A 73 -12.71 -6.88 0.03
N LYS A 74 -13.38 -7.70 0.84
CA LYS A 74 -14.66 -7.35 1.47
C LYS A 74 -14.49 -6.26 2.54
N ALA A 75 -13.37 -6.27 3.25
CA ALA A 75 -13.06 -5.27 4.27
C ALA A 75 -12.57 -3.94 3.66
N SER A 76 -11.95 -3.98 2.47
CA SER A 76 -11.36 -2.82 1.81
C SER A 76 -12.39 -1.74 1.47
N LYS A 77 -12.03 -0.48 1.67
CA LYS A 77 -12.77 0.71 1.24
C LYS A 77 -12.19 1.33 -0.04
N GLY A 78 -11.44 0.54 -0.81
CA GLY A 78 -10.72 0.98 -2.02
C GLY A 78 -9.26 1.31 -1.70
N PHE A 79 -8.64 2.15 -2.54
CA PHE A 79 -7.24 2.55 -2.38
C PHE A 79 -7.00 4.05 -2.57
N CYS A 80 -8.08 4.84 -2.55
CA CYS A 80 -8.06 6.30 -2.48
C CYS A 80 -7.26 7.03 -3.57
N GLY A 81 -7.07 6.44 -4.75
CA GLY A 81 -6.30 7.07 -5.83
C GLY A 81 -4.78 6.91 -5.70
N TYR A 82 -4.31 6.17 -4.70
CA TYR A 82 -2.87 5.93 -4.46
C TYR A 82 -2.34 4.68 -5.17
N GLU A 83 -3.08 4.12 -6.13
CA GLU A 83 -2.68 2.92 -6.88
C GLU A 83 -1.33 3.10 -7.58
N TRP A 84 -1.02 4.34 -7.99
CA TRP A 84 0.28 4.71 -8.57
C TRP A 84 1.47 4.39 -7.66
N MET A 85 1.30 4.39 -6.32
CA MET A 85 2.36 4.03 -5.38
C MET A 85 2.71 2.55 -5.50
N VAL A 86 1.72 1.69 -5.68
CA VAL A 86 1.93 0.25 -5.87
C VAL A 86 2.62 -0.01 -7.19
N ASP A 87 2.24 0.71 -8.25
CA ASP A 87 2.89 0.61 -9.54
C ASP A 87 4.35 1.10 -9.48
N SER A 88 4.64 2.17 -8.72
CA SER A 88 6.01 2.62 -8.47
C SER A 88 6.82 1.59 -7.70
N ILE A 89 6.27 0.99 -6.65
CA ILE A 89 6.94 -0.07 -5.87
C ILE A 89 7.28 -1.26 -6.76
N TRP A 90 6.35 -1.66 -7.63
CA TRP A 90 6.59 -2.77 -8.53
C TRP A 90 7.74 -2.47 -9.50
N LEU A 91 7.73 -1.29 -10.13
CA LEU A 91 8.71 -0.90 -11.14
C LEU A 91 10.09 -0.54 -10.56
N ASN A 92 10.11 0.11 -9.39
CA ASN A 92 11.31 0.79 -8.89
C ASN A 92 11.78 0.31 -7.51
N ASP A 93 11.00 -0.52 -6.82
CA ASP A 93 11.26 -0.91 -5.42
C ASP A 93 11.29 0.27 -4.43
N GLU A 94 10.64 1.36 -4.80
CA GLU A 94 10.46 2.57 -4.01
C GLU A 94 9.21 3.33 -4.49
N ILE A 95 8.66 4.19 -3.64
CA ILE A 95 7.59 5.11 -4.03
C ILE A 95 8.26 6.39 -4.52
N LYS A 96 8.13 6.69 -5.81
CA LYS A 96 8.51 7.97 -6.39
C LYS A 96 7.43 8.46 -7.33
N VAL A 97 7.16 9.77 -7.26
CA VAL A 97 6.25 10.43 -8.20
C VAL A 97 6.91 10.38 -9.58
N ARG A 98 6.12 10.04 -10.60
CA ARG A 98 6.56 10.20 -11.99
C ARG A 98 6.70 11.70 -12.23
N GLY A 99 7.94 12.17 -12.33
CA GLY A 99 8.26 13.53 -12.78
C GLY A 99 7.91 13.74 -14.25
#